data_AF-A0A0A8H8Z0-F1
#
_entry.id   AF-A0A0A8H8Z0-F1
#
_cell.length_a   1.000
_cell.length_b   1.000
_cell.length_c   1.000
_cell.angle_alpha   90.00
_cell.angle_beta   90.00
_cell.angle_gamma   90.00
#
_symmetry.space_group_name_H-M   'P 1'
#
loop_
_entity.id
_entity.type
_entity.pdbx_description
1 polymer ?
#
loop_
_entity_poly.entity_id
_entity_poly.type
_entity_poly.pdbx_seq_one_letter_code
_entity_poly.pdbx_strand_id
1 'polypeptide(L)'
;MLKTFKVFCVFLLTLNLYAQENSVFEDYNTLEKNYNQLDDQAKQIYQTIAPSDEGNYESKINDENFIPQGSLVLNAKEYTDEAYIDEAFTIDLEVITTTNISFDLNVSFEKNDDMLWINPNPIWEQKANSYHTKLWFEAKSLNANLNKIIVSLSRNDHIFQSSSLIIKPIRLKKIDAPSNKYSHIVASNLEVKQVKASHFDNDNMILFIELIGENTNLTSFNIKDIQKQGVEAIKGDFKKQNGFYYAILDKSKTRFDFSYFNLNSKELKDFSLKIELKEDSISTQSDLNPKTNDFNFYKQVFSWSLCGIFALWFVFKKSYVALGLVILALVASFLGQNNIYKATLKAESKVQILPTLNSTHFYSGKYKQEVEVLDSRGEYKKILFNNGKIGWVKSEDLSKI
;
A
#
# COMPACT_ATOMS: atom_id res chain seq x y z
N MET A 1 1.52 33.60 -38.69
CA MET A 1 0.30 33.20 -37.96
C MET A 1 -0.40 31.95 -38.51
N LEU A 2 -0.28 31.58 -39.79
CA LEU A 2 -1.04 30.44 -40.35
C LEU A 2 -0.42 29.04 -40.16
N LYS A 3 0.88 28.94 -39.81
CA LYS A 3 1.56 27.64 -39.64
C LYS A 3 1.43 27.03 -38.24
N THR A 4 1.22 27.83 -37.21
CA THR A 4 1.11 27.38 -35.81
C THR A 4 -0.30 26.91 -35.43
N PHE A 5 -1.34 27.38 -36.11
CA PHE A 5 -2.72 26.93 -35.89
C PHE A 5 -2.96 25.49 -36.39
N LYS A 6 -2.25 25.06 -37.45
CA LYS A 6 -2.35 23.69 -37.99
C LYS A 6 -1.79 22.61 -37.06
N VAL A 7 -0.77 22.93 -36.25
CA VAL A 7 -0.17 21.94 -35.33
C VAL A 7 -1.07 21.70 -34.11
N PHE A 8 -1.81 22.73 -33.67
CA PHE A 8 -2.74 22.61 -32.53
C PHE A 8 -4.02 21.83 -32.89
N CYS A 9 -4.52 21.95 -34.13
CA CYS A 9 -5.67 21.16 -34.59
C CYS A 9 -5.37 19.67 -34.82
N VAL A 10 -4.13 19.32 -35.20
CA VAL A 10 -3.73 17.91 -35.38
C VAL A 10 -3.62 17.19 -34.03
N PHE A 11 -3.23 17.89 -32.97
CA PHE A 11 -3.11 17.30 -31.62
C PHE A 11 -4.48 17.07 -30.93
N LEU A 12 -5.51 17.85 -31.29
CA LEU A 12 -6.88 17.70 -30.78
C LEU A 12 -7.68 16.61 -31.50
N LEU A 13 -7.31 16.24 -32.73
CA LEU A 13 -7.95 15.14 -33.47
C LEU A 13 -7.41 13.75 -33.06
N THR A 14 -6.18 13.66 -32.54
CA THR A 14 -5.60 12.40 -32.08
C THR A 14 -6.07 11.97 -30.68
N LEU A 15 -6.72 12.88 -29.93
CA LEU A 15 -7.25 12.60 -28.58
C LEU A 15 -8.73 12.19 -28.57
N ASN A 16 -9.43 12.21 -29.72
CA ASN A 16 -10.82 11.75 -29.85
C ASN A 16 -10.96 10.40 -30.59
N LEU A 17 -9.83 9.73 -30.91
CA LEU A 17 -9.82 8.42 -31.59
C LEU A 17 -9.52 7.24 -30.64
N TYR A 18 -9.49 7.48 -29.33
CA TYR A 18 -9.35 6.44 -28.30
C TYR A 18 -10.51 6.55 -27.31
N ALA A 19 -11.72 6.24 -27.76
CA ALA A 19 -12.87 5.93 -26.90
C ALA A 19 -14.03 5.34 -27.73
N GLN A 20 -13.84 4.14 -28.29
CA GLN A 20 -14.95 3.21 -28.49
C GLN A 20 -14.40 1.80 -28.76
N GLU A 21 -14.17 1.03 -27.70
CA GLU A 21 -14.17 -0.42 -27.82
C GLU A 21 -15.64 -0.85 -27.90
N ASN A 22 -16.09 -1.23 -29.09
CA ASN A 22 -17.30 -2.03 -29.20
C ASN A 22 -16.92 -3.48 -28.86
N SER A 23 -17.55 -4.03 -27.83
CA SER A 23 -17.53 -5.47 -27.55
C SER A 23 -17.95 -6.24 -28.80
N VAL A 24 -17.09 -7.14 -29.30
CA VAL A 24 -17.37 -8.01 -30.47
C VAL A 24 -18.23 -9.23 -30.08
N PHE A 25 -18.60 -9.36 -28.80
CA PHE A 25 -19.43 -10.45 -28.32
C PHE A 25 -20.79 -9.91 -27.85
N GLU A 26 -21.61 -9.46 -28.80
CA GLU A 26 -23.04 -9.32 -28.61
C GLU A 26 -23.81 -10.36 -29.45
N ASP A 27 -24.39 -11.31 -28.71
CA ASP A 27 -25.65 -12.01 -28.94
C ASP A 27 -25.78 -12.86 -30.23
N TYR A 28 -25.72 -14.19 -30.06
CA TYR A 28 -26.03 -15.19 -31.09
C TYR A 28 -27.42 -14.99 -31.71
N ASN A 29 -28.38 -14.41 -30.95
CA ASN A 29 -29.72 -14.14 -31.46
C ASN A 29 -29.75 -13.05 -32.54
N THR A 30 -28.74 -12.17 -32.59
CA THR A 30 -28.61 -11.14 -33.64
C THR A 30 -28.17 -11.73 -34.98
N LEU A 31 -27.34 -12.78 -34.97
CA LEU A 31 -26.87 -13.47 -36.17
C LEU A 31 -28.00 -14.23 -36.88
N GLU A 32 -28.85 -14.92 -36.14
CA GLU A 32 -29.98 -15.67 -36.71
C GLU A 32 -31.06 -14.74 -37.27
N LYS A 33 -31.29 -13.60 -36.61
CA LYS A 33 -32.18 -12.55 -37.09
C LYS A 33 -31.69 -11.91 -38.40
N ASN A 34 -30.37 -11.71 -38.52
CA ASN A 34 -29.74 -11.16 -39.72
C ASN A 34 -29.72 -12.15 -40.89
N TYR A 35 -29.54 -13.46 -40.65
CA TYR A 35 -29.60 -14.48 -41.71
C TYR A 35 -30.98 -14.52 -42.38
N ASN A 36 -32.05 -14.46 -41.58
CA ASN A 36 -33.41 -14.53 -42.08
C ASN A 36 -33.84 -13.29 -42.89
N GLN A 37 -33.14 -12.16 -42.73
CA GLN A 37 -33.37 -10.91 -43.46
C GLN A 37 -32.60 -10.80 -44.78
N LEU A 38 -31.73 -11.76 -45.12
CA LEU A 38 -31.01 -11.80 -46.39
C LEU A 38 -31.92 -12.26 -47.54
N ASP A 39 -31.67 -11.72 -48.74
CA ASP A 39 -32.31 -12.21 -49.97
C ASP A 39 -31.80 -13.61 -50.37
N ASP A 40 -32.54 -14.26 -51.27
CA ASP A 40 -32.29 -15.65 -51.66
C ASP A 40 -30.92 -15.84 -52.36
N GLN A 41 -30.39 -14.79 -53.01
CA GLN A 41 -29.11 -14.81 -53.69
C GLN A 41 -27.96 -14.72 -52.68
N ALA A 42 -28.10 -13.89 -51.64
CA ALA A 42 -27.15 -13.78 -50.55
C ALA A 42 -27.14 -15.03 -49.64
N LYS A 43 -28.30 -15.67 -49.43
CA LYS A 43 -28.38 -16.95 -48.69
C LYS A 43 -27.66 -18.10 -49.40
N GLN A 44 -27.71 -18.13 -50.73
CA GLN A 44 -26.95 -19.12 -51.52
C GLN A 44 -25.42 -18.93 -51.39
N ILE A 45 -24.94 -17.69 -51.30
CA ILE A 45 -23.52 -17.39 -51.08
C ILE A 45 -23.05 -17.94 -49.72
N TYR A 46 -23.86 -17.78 -48.67
CA TYR A 46 -23.57 -18.37 -47.35
C TYR A 46 -23.50 -19.90 -47.35
N GLN A 47 -24.27 -20.57 -48.22
CA GLN A 47 -24.24 -22.02 -48.36
C GLN A 47 -23.10 -22.53 -49.26
N THR A 48 -22.41 -21.65 -49.99
CA THR A 48 -21.26 -22.01 -50.84
C THR A 48 -19.91 -21.75 -50.18
N ILE A 49 -19.90 -21.14 -48.99
CA ILE A 49 -18.69 -21.05 -48.17
C ILE A 49 -18.40 -22.45 -47.65
N ALA A 50 -17.22 -22.99 -47.97
CA ALA A 50 -16.80 -24.28 -47.44
C ALA A 50 -16.84 -24.22 -45.90
N PRO A 51 -17.33 -25.28 -45.22
CA PRO A 51 -17.27 -25.33 -43.77
C PRO A 51 -15.83 -25.11 -43.33
N SER A 52 -15.64 -24.23 -42.35
CA SER A 52 -14.33 -23.98 -41.76
C SER A 52 -13.73 -25.30 -41.24
N ASP A 53 -12.45 -25.55 -41.55
CA ASP A 53 -11.68 -26.66 -40.97
C ASP A 53 -11.48 -26.50 -39.45
N GLU A 54 -12.03 -25.45 -38.84
CA GLU A 54 -12.07 -25.23 -37.39
C GLU A 54 -12.93 -26.25 -36.62
N GLY A 55 -13.57 -27.21 -37.29
CA GLY A 55 -14.27 -28.33 -36.65
C GLY A 55 -13.36 -29.41 -36.06
N ASN A 56 -12.03 -29.31 -36.18
CA ASN A 56 -11.11 -30.36 -35.73
C ASN A 56 -10.03 -29.88 -34.74
N TYR A 57 -10.32 -28.82 -33.97
CA TYR A 57 -9.45 -28.39 -32.88
C TYR A 57 -9.69 -29.16 -31.56
N GLU A 58 -10.87 -29.73 -31.33
CA GLU A 58 -11.14 -30.46 -30.09
C GLU A 58 -10.50 -31.87 -30.05
N SER A 59 -10.21 -32.49 -31.21
CA SER A 59 -9.61 -33.83 -31.25
C SER A 59 -8.08 -33.85 -31.09
N LYS A 60 -7.40 -32.69 -31.25
CA LYS A 60 -5.94 -32.58 -31.09
C LYS A 60 -5.48 -32.17 -29.69
N ILE A 61 -6.39 -31.89 -28.77
CA ILE A 61 -6.03 -31.50 -27.39
C ILE A 61 -5.66 -32.72 -26.51
N ASN A 62 -5.95 -33.95 -26.96
CA ASN A 62 -5.68 -35.16 -26.18
C ASN A 62 -4.37 -35.90 -26.53
N ASP A 63 -3.57 -35.40 -27.48
CA ASP A 63 -2.38 -36.11 -27.99
C ASP A 63 -1.02 -35.43 -27.70
N GLU A 64 -0.97 -34.44 -26.81
CA GLU A 64 0.29 -34.00 -26.21
C GLU A 64 0.30 -34.30 -24.71
N ASN A 65 0.49 -35.58 -24.37
CA ASN A 65 1.24 -35.95 -23.17
C ASN A 65 2.66 -35.36 -23.31
N PHE A 66 2.80 -34.07 -23.06
CA PHE A 66 4.07 -33.38 -23.05
C PHE A 66 4.88 -33.92 -21.85
N ILE A 67 5.81 -34.83 -22.13
CA ILE A 67 6.78 -35.33 -21.15
C ILE A 67 8.11 -34.61 -21.42
N PRO A 68 8.41 -33.48 -20.77
CA PRO A 68 9.74 -32.90 -20.86
C PRO A 68 10.74 -33.79 -20.13
N GLN A 69 11.70 -34.34 -20.88
CA GLN A 69 12.78 -35.19 -20.38
C GLN A 69 13.95 -34.38 -19.80
N GLY A 70 13.66 -33.46 -18.88
CA GLY A 70 14.69 -32.76 -18.11
C GLY A 70 15.03 -33.51 -16.82
N SER A 71 16.23 -33.33 -16.26
CA SER A 71 16.48 -33.71 -14.86
C SER A 71 16.05 -32.58 -13.93
N LEU A 72 15.52 -32.92 -12.75
CA LEU A 72 15.20 -31.97 -11.68
C LEU A 72 15.89 -32.44 -10.41
N VAL A 73 16.94 -31.74 -10.03
CA VAL A 73 17.78 -32.05 -8.88
C VAL A 73 17.59 -30.98 -7.82
N LEU A 74 17.37 -31.42 -6.59
CA LEU A 74 17.21 -30.53 -5.44
C LEU A 74 18.42 -30.67 -4.54
N ASN A 75 19.01 -29.53 -4.17
CA ASN A 75 20.05 -29.44 -3.17
C ASN A 75 19.59 -28.48 -2.07
N ALA A 76 19.98 -28.75 -0.84
CA ALA A 76 19.95 -27.74 0.21
C ALA A 76 21.38 -27.41 0.60
N LYS A 77 21.69 -26.12 0.75
CA LYS A 77 22.91 -25.73 1.47
C LYS A 77 22.78 -26.13 2.93
N GLU A 78 23.89 -26.11 3.65
CA GLU A 78 23.90 -26.38 5.10
C GLU A 78 22.87 -25.48 5.82
N TYR A 79 21.94 -26.12 6.52
CA TYR A 79 20.90 -25.51 7.34
C TYR A 79 21.16 -25.85 8.81
N THR A 80 20.44 -25.18 9.72
CA THR A 80 20.67 -25.39 11.15
C THR A 80 20.29 -26.80 11.60
N ASP A 81 21.16 -27.42 12.39
CA ASP A 81 20.89 -28.72 13.05
C ASP A 81 20.04 -28.57 14.32
N GLU A 82 19.86 -27.33 14.79
CA GLU A 82 19.18 -27.02 16.04
C GLU A 82 18.43 -25.69 15.94
N ALA A 83 17.23 -25.62 16.51
CA ALA A 83 16.44 -24.39 16.61
C ALA A 83 15.63 -24.38 17.91
N TYR A 84 15.30 -23.20 18.42
CA TYR A 84 14.34 -23.05 19.50
C TYR A 84 12.89 -23.08 18.97
N ILE A 85 11.94 -23.46 19.82
CA ILE A 85 10.52 -23.21 19.55
C ILE A 85 10.30 -21.70 19.35
N ASP A 86 9.44 -21.34 18.40
CA ASP A 86 9.16 -19.97 17.95
C ASP A 86 10.37 -19.25 17.27
N GLU A 87 11.49 -19.95 17.03
CA GLU A 87 12.59 -19.43 16.21
C GLU A 87 12.28 -19.55 14.72
N ALA A 88 12.43 -18.44 14.00
CA ALA A 88 12.42 -18.43 12.55
C ALA A 88 13.79 -18.88 12.00
N PHE A 89 13.83 -20.01 11.31
CA PHE A 89 15.06 -20.54 10.70
C PHE A 89 14.88 -20.79 9.19
N THR A 90 15.99 -20.99 8.48
CA THR A 90 15.98 -21.11 7.01
C THR A 90 16.55 -22.42 6.50
N ILE A 91 16.03 -22.84 5.34
CA ILE A 91 16.65 -23.82 4.47
C ILE A 91 16.88 -23.15 3.11
N ASP A 92 18.14 -23.01 2.74
CA ASP A 92 18.55 -22.47 1.44
C ASP A 92 18.42 -23.59 0.39
N LEU A 93 17.39 -23.49 -0.45
CA LEU A 93 17.05 -24.47 -1.46
C LEU A 93 17.61 -24.05 -2.82
N GLU A 94 18.29 -24.98 -3.47
CA GLU A 94 18.75 -24.89 -4.84
C GLU A 94 18.02 -25.95 -5.69
N VAL A 95 17.48 -25.50 -6.81
CA VAL A 95 16.78 -26.33 -7.79
C VAL A 95 17.54 -26.25 -9.11
N ILE A 96 18.08 -27.36 -9.57
CA ILE A 96 18.78 -27.46 -10.84
C ILE A 96 17.88 -28.21 -11.82
N THR A 97 17.63 -27.60 -12.98
CA THR A 97 16.84 -28.22 -14.03
C THR A 97 17.48 -28.06 -15.39
N THR A 98 17.40 -29.09 -16.22
CA THR A 98 17.79 -29.02 -17.64
C THR A 98 16.60 -28.64 -18.55
N THR A 99 15.44 -28.36 -17.94
CA THR A 99 14.23 -27.97 -18.66
C THR A 99 14.41 -26.58 -19.30
N ASN A 100 14.19 -26.50 -20.61
CA ASN A 100 14.38 -25.30 -21.43
C ASN A 100 13.08 -24.60 -21.84
N ILE A 101 11.94 -25.03 -21.28
CA ILE A 101 10.62 -24.43 -21.50
C ILE A 101 10.27 -23.47 -20.36
N SER A 102 9.22 -22.67 -20.56
CA SER A 102 8.62 -21.88 -19.49
C SER A 102 7.84 -22.78 -18.53
N PHE A 103 8.01 -22.54 -17.22
CA PHE A 103 7.36 -23.27 -16.14
C PHE A 103 7.26 -22.41 -14.88
N ASP A 104 6.41 -22.84 -13.96
CA ASP A 104 6.30 -22.33 -12.60
C ASP A 104 6.94 -23.30 -11.60
N LEU A 105 7.53 -22.75 -10.54
CA LEU A 105 8.13 -23.51 -9.44
C LEU A 105 7.17 -23.58 -8.25
N ASN A 106 6.64 -24.77 -7.99
CA ASN A 106 5.78 -25.02 -6.84
C ASN A 106 6.54 -25.78 -5.76
N VAL A 107 6.43 -25.32 -4.52
CA VAL A 107 7.05 -25.96 -3.36
C VAL A 107 5.98 -26.49 -2.42
N SER A 108 6.16 -27.72 -1.97
CA SER A 108 5.33 -28.37 -0.95
C SER A 108 6.19 -29.19 0.00
N PHE A 109 5.60 -29.68 1.09
CA PHE A 109 6.34 -30.27 2.20
C PHE A 109 5.64 -31.49 2.78
N GLU A 110 6.45 -32.47 3.19
CA GLU A 110 6.02 -33.52 4.11
C GLU A 110 6.38 -33.07 5.53
N LYS A 111 5.43 -32.43 6.22
CA LYS A 111 5.57 -31.85 7.56
C LYS A 111 4.27 -31.99 8.36
N ASN A 112 4.31 -31.84 9.68
CA ASN A 112 3.10 -31.70 10.50
C ASN A 112 2.67 -30.23 10.66
N ASP A 113 1.57 -30.03 11.39
CA ASP A 113 0.99 -28.72 11.64
C ASP A 113 1.83 -27.86 12.60
N ASP A 114 2.60 -28.50 13.48
CA ASP A 114 3.49 -27.83 14.42
C ASP A 114 4.73 -27.21 13.73
N MET A 115 5.03 -27.61 12.49
CA MET A 115 6.07 -27.00 11.67
C MET A 115 5.45 -26.02 10.68
N LEU A 116 5.59 -24.72 10.91
CA LEU A 116 5.01 -23.70 10.04
C LEU A 116 5.98 -23.34 8.91
N TRP A 117 5.45 -23.21 7.69
CA TRP A 117 6.14 -22.55 6.59
C TRP A 117 5.67 -21.11 6.53
N ILE A 118 6.57 -20.17 6.85
CA ILE A 118 6.20 -18.77 7.15
C ILE A 118 6.42 -17.84 5.95
N ASN A 119 6.87 -18.35 4.79
CA ASN A 119 6.98 -17.59 3.54
C ASN A 119 6.40 -18.35 2.33
N PRO A 120 5.07 -18.53 2.25
CA PRO A 120 4.42 -19.38 1.24
C PRO A 120 4.66 -18.96 -0.22
N ASN A 121 5.12 -17.72 -0.45
CA ASN A 121 5.48 -17.21 -1.77
C ASN A 121 6.97 -16.84 -1.79
N PRO A 122 7.87 -17.83 -1.85
CA PRO A 122 9.30 -17.60 -1.77
C PRO A 122 9.80 -16.92 -3.06
N ILE A 123 10.71 -15.95 -2.92
CA ILE A 123 11.31 -15.25 -4.06
C ILE A 123 12.43 -16.12 -4.62
N TRP A 124 12.39 -16.38 -5.93
CA TRP A 124 13.40 -17.18 -6.63
C TRP A 124 14.43 -16.31 -7.32
N GLU A 125 15.71 -16.63 -7.12
CA GLU A 125 16.83 -16.08 -7.87
C GLU A 125 17.32 -17.09 -8.90
N GLN A 126 17.17 -16.78 -10.19
CA GLN A 126 17.72 -17.62 -11.25
C GLN A 126 19.20 -17.29 -11.49
N LYS A 127 20.04 -18.32 -11.50
CA LYS A 127 21.47 -18.28 -11.82
C LYS A 127 21.76 -19.36 -12.85
N ALA A 128 21.80 -18.98 -14.12
CA ALA A 128 21.88 -19.90 -15.26
C ALA A 128 20.77 -20.99 -15.21
N ASN A 129 21.15 -22.25 -15.03
CA ASN A 129 20.22 -23.40 -14.97
C ASN A 129 19.83 -23.78 -13.53
N SER A 130 20.15 -22.92 -12.56
CA SER A 130 19.82 -23.12 -11.14
C SER A 130 18.91 -22.02 -10.63
N TYR A 131 17.98 -22.41 -9.76
CA TYR A 131 17.04 -21.50 -9.09
C TYR A 131 17.29 -21.61 -7.59
N HIS A 132 17.48 -20.46 -6.95
CA HIS A 132 17.83 -20.39 -5.53
C HIS A 132 16.72 -19.69 -4.77
N THR A 133 16.35 -20.23 -3.62
CA THR A 133 15.42 -19.54 -2.71
C THR A 133 15.71 -19.86 -1.25
N LYS A 134 15.13 -19.07 -0.35
CA LYS A 134 15.17 -19.29 1.09
C LYS A 134 13.79 -19.67 1.57
N LEU A 135 13.67 -20.85 2.15
CA LEU A 135 12.45 -21.32 2.79
C LEU A 135 12.57 -21.08 4.28
N TRP A 136 11.61 -20.33 4.84
CA TRP A 136 11.57 -19.97 6.25
C TRP A 136 10.58 -20.84 6.99
N PHE A 137 11.00 -21.35 8.14
CA PHE A 137 10.19 -22.21 8.98
C PHE A 137 10.20 -21.73 10.43
N GLU A 138 9.16 -22.13 11.16
CA GLU A 138 9.02 -21.89 12.59
C GLU A 138 8.34 -23.09 13.25
N ALA A 139 8.95 -23.62 14.32
CA ALA A 139 8.40 -24.74 15.07
C ALA A 139 7.56 -24.25 16.26
N LYS A 140 6.31 -24.72 16.37
CA LYS A 140 5.38 -24.37 17.47
C LYS A 140 5.47 -25.30 18.68
N SER A 141 6.07 -26.47 18.52
CA SER A 141 6.24 -27.45 19.59
C SER A 141 7.49 -28.31 19.37
N LEU A 142 7.88 -29.09 20.39
CA LEU A 142 8.96 -30.08 20.27
C LEU A 142 8.64 -31.23 19.30
N ASN A 143 7.36 -31.41 18.94
CA ASN A 143 6.91 -32.46 18.03
C ASN A 143 6.94 -32.00 16.56
N ALA A 144 7.26 -30.73 16.29
CA ALA A 144 7.31 -30.21 14.93
C ALA A 144 8.30 -31.00 14.06
N ASN A 145 7.89 -31.39 12.86
CA ASN A 145 8.73 -32.16 11.95
C ASN A 145 8.67 -31.66 10.51
N LEU A 146 9.80 -31.78 9.81
CA LEU A 146 9.94 -31.55 8.37
C LEU A 146 10.75 -32.71 7.80
N ASN A 147 10.08 -33.61 7.07
CA ASN A 147 10.70 -34.82 6.54
C ASN A 147 11.23 -34.60 5.12
N LYS A 148 10.44 -33.93 4.27
CA LYS A 148 10.76 -33.72 2.85
C LYS A 148 10.35 -32.35 2.35
N ILE A 149 11.16 -31.82 1.44
CA ILE A 149 10.82 -30.70 0.57
C ILE A 149 10.55 -31.28 -0.81
N ILE A 150 9.41 -30.93 -1.42
CA ILE A 150 8.99 -31.41 -2.72
C ILE A 150 8.86 -30.20 -3.63
N VAL A 151 9.57 -30.21 -4.76
CA VAL A 151 9.49 -29.18 -5.78
C VAL A 151 8.88 -29.76 -7.04
N SER A 152 7.91 -29.06 -7.61
CA SER A 152 7.22 -29.46 -8.83
C SER A 152 7.25 -28.33 -9.86
N LEU A 153 7.61 -28.67 -11.09
CA LEU A 153 7.50 -27.80 -12.24
C LEU A 153 6.10 -27.96 -12.83
N SER A 154 5.38 -26.84 -12.99
CA SER A 154 4.09 -26.83 -13.65
C SER A 154 4.07 -25.89 -14.85
N ARG A 155 3.12 -26.12 -15.76
CA ARG A 155 2.77 -25.19 -16.83
C ARG A 155 1.27 -25.28 -17.05
N ASN A 156 0.58 -24.14 -17.09
CA ASN A 156 -0.88 -24.08 -17.19
C ASN A 156 -1.55 -24.95 -16.10
N ASP A 157 -1.08 -24.83 -14.86
CA ASP A 157 -1.56 -25.59 -13.68
C ASP A 157 -1.36 -27.12 -13.74
N HIS A 158 -0.71 -27.65 -14.79
CA HIS A 158 -0.35 -29.06 -14.87
C HIS A 158 1.10 -29.29 -14.45
N ILE A 159 1.28 -30.09 -13.40
CA ILE A 159 2.60 -30.56 -12.97
C ILE A 159 3.10 -31.60 -13.98
N PHE A 160 4.27 -31.34 -14.56
CA PHE A 160 4.90 -32.26 -15.52
C PHE A 160 6.19 -32.90 -15.00
N GLN A 161 6.74 -32.36 -13.90
CA GLN A 161 7.95 -32.89 -13.28
C GLN A 161 7.99 -32.56 -11.79
N SER A 162 8.44 -33.50 -10.97
CA SER A 162 8.62 -33.30 -9.53
C SER A 162 9.88 -33.99 -9.03
N SER A 163 10.45 -33.45 -7.96
CA SER A 163 11.58 -34.03 -7.25
C SER A 163 11.42 -33.78 -5.75
N SER A 164 12.08 -34.58 -4.92
CA SER A 164 12.00 -34.46 -3.47
C SER A 164 13.37 -34.53 -2.81
N LEU A 165 13.57 -33.72 -1.78
CA LEU A 165 14.75 -33.69 -0.95
C LEU A 165 14.38 -34.12 0.46
N ILE A 166 15.03 -35.18 0.96
CA ILE A 166 14.90 -35.61 2.35
C ILE A 166 15.70 -34.65 3.25
N ILE A 167 15.07 -34.18 4.31
CA ILE A 167 15.65 -33.25 5.28
C ILE A 167 16.06 -34.02 6.53
N LYS A 168 17.26 -33.71 7.05
CA LYS A 168 17.73 -34.25 8.31
C LYS A 168 16.89 -33.64 9.45
N PRO A 169 16.47 -34.43 10.44
CA PRO A 169 15.70 -33.91 11.56
C PRO A 169 16.42 -32.76 12.28
N ILE A 170 15.73 -31.64 12.47
CA ILE A 170 16.22 -30.47 13.20
C ILE A 170 15.93 -30.69 14.68
N ARG A 171 16.93 -30.52 15.55
CA ARG A 171 16.75 -30.68 17.00
C ARG A 171 16.08 -29.44 17.58
N LEU A 172 14.90 -29.62 18.15
CA LEU A 172 14.12 -28.52 18.72
C LEU A 172 14.39 -28.37 20.21
N LYS A 173 14.59 -27.13 20.65
CA LYS A 173 14.78 -26.76 22.06
C LYS A 173 13.63 -25.94 22.58
N LYS A 174 13.15 -26.31 23.77
CA LYS A 174 12.15 -25.52 24.49
C LYS A 174 12.82 -24.36 25.22
N ILE A 175 12.18 -23.20 25.19
CA ILE A 175 12.53 -22.05 26.01
C ILE A 175 11.73 -22.15 27.31
N ASP A 176 12.41 -22.05 28.45
CA ASP A 176 11.74 -21.99 29.76
C ASP A 176 11.32 -20.54 30.03
N ALA A 177 10.07 -20.21 29.69
CA ALA A 177 9.53 -18.87 29.80
C ALA A 177 8.20 -18.82 30.58
N PRO A 178 7.98 -17.78 31.41
CA PRO A 178 6.69 -17.56 32.05
C PRO A 178 5.58 -17.36 31.01
N SER A 179 4.59 -18.26 31.01
CA SER A 179 3.51 -18.27 30.00
C SER A 179 2.67 -17.00 29.90
N ASN A 180 2.67 -16.15 30.94
CA ASN A 180 1.87 -14.93 31.00
C ASN A 180 2.60 -13.68 30.45
N LYS A 181 3.91 -13.78 30.18
CA LYS A 181 4.72 -12.65 29.69
C LYS A 181 5.47 -12.95 28.41
N TYR A 182 5.72 -14.24 28.13
CA TYR A 182 6.44 -14.61 26.93
C TYR A 182 5.65 -14.20 25.68
N SER A 183 6.29 -13.41 24.82
CA SER A 183 5.66 -12.87 23.61
C SER A 183 5.70 -13.81 22.42
N HIS A 184 6.24 -15.03 22.56
CA HIS A 184 6.52 -15.93 21.44
C HIS A 184 7.46 -15.33 20.39
N ILE A 185 8.28 -14.36 20.79
CA ILE A 185 9.34 -13.81 19.95
C ILE A 185 10.67 -14.42 20.35
N VAL A 186 11.33 -15.01 19.36
CA VAL A 186 12.74 -15.40 19.39
C VAL A 186 13.48 -14.53 18.38
N ALA A 187 14.48 -13.78 18.84
CA ALA A 187 15.16 -12.78 18.00
C ALA A 187 16.62 -12.60 18.40
N SER A 188 17.48 -12.19 17.47
CA SER A 188 18.82 -11.69 17.82
C SER A 188 18.74 -10.36 18.56
N ASN A 189 17.78 -9.51 18.16
CA ASN A 189 17.47 -8.24 18.81
C ASN A 189 15.99 -7.90 18.61
N LEU A 190 15.38 -7.29 19.62
CA LEU A 190 14.04 -6.73 19.56
C LEU A 190 14.08 -5.34 20.20
N GLU A 191 13.57 -4.34 19.49
CA GLU A 191 13.54 -2.94 19.92
C GLU A 191 12.11 -2.42 19.88
N VAL A 192 11.72 -1.68 20.92
CA VAL A 192 10.46 -0.91 20.97
C VAL A 192 10.77 0.52 20.56
N LYS A 193 10.26 0.97 19.42
CA LYS A 193 10.47 2.34 18.91
C LYS A 193 9.48 3.33 19.49
N GLN A 194 8.22 2.92 19.57
CA GLN A 194 7.15 3.79 19.99
C GLN A 194 6.04 2.99 20.67
N VAL A 195 5.42 3.62 21.67
CA VAL A 195 4.25 3.10 22.37
C VAL A 195 3.18 4.20 22.34
N LYS A 196 1.97 3.85 21.93
CA LYS A 196 0.80 4.74 21.96
C LYS A 196 -0.40 3.97 22.49
N ALA A 197 -1.18 4.60 23.35
CA ALA A 197 -2.48 4.08 23.73
C ALA A 197 -3.56 5.14 23.49
N SER A 198 -4.67 4.68 22.93
CA SER A 198 -5.82 5.49 22.53
C SER A 198 -7.11 4.82 23.02
N HIS A 199 -8.18 5.61 23.10
CA HIS A 199 -9.50 5.06 23.44
C HIS A 199 -9.99 4.11 22.34
N PHE A 200 -10.49 2.93 22.73
CA PHE A 200 -11.11 1.97 21.81
C PHE A 200 -12.64 1.93 21.99
N ASP A 201 -13.09 1.73 23.22
CA ASP A 201 -14.51 1.81 23.60
C ASP A 201 -14.67 2.42 25.00
N ASN A 202 -15.81 2.18 25.68
CA ASN A 202 -16.09 2.71 27.01
C ASN A 202 -15.19 2.11 28.10
N ASP A 203 -14.80 0.84 27.99
CA ASP A 203 -14.09 0.10 29.03
C ASP A 203 -12.64 -0.24 28.62
N ASN A 204 -12.37 -0.23 27.31
CA ASN A 204 -11.11 -0.66 26.72
C ASN A 204 -10.37 0.47 26.02
N MET A 205 -9.05 0.35 26.02
CA MET A 205 -8.11 1.10 25.19
C MET A 205 -7.47 0.19 24.16
N ILE A 206 -6.99 0.78 23.07
CA ILE A 206 -6.12 0.12 22.11
C ILE A 206 -4.68 0.59 22.34
N LEU A 207 -3.78 -0.38 22.54
CA LEU A 207 -2.35 -0.18 22.63
C LEU A 207 -1.72 -0.49 21.27
N PHE A 208 -0.87 0.40 20.79
CA PHE A 208 0.00 0.20 19.63
C PHE A 208 1.46 0.27 20.05
N ILE A 209 2.25 -0.71 19.63
CA ILE A 209 3.69 -0.80 19.87
C ILE A 209 4.39 -0.96 18.52
N GLU A 210 5.25 0.00 18.15
CA GLU A 210 6.14 -0.14 17.00
C GLU A 210 7.35 -0.99 17.41
N LEU A 211 7.53 -2.12 16.75
CA LEU A 211 8.55 -3.12 17.02
C LEU A 211 9.52 -3.23 15.85
N ILE A 212 10.81 -3.25 16.15
CA ILE A 212 11.85 -3.64 15.18
C ILE A 212 12.54 -4.90 15.69
N GLY A 213 12.50 -5.96 14.88
CA GLY A 213 13.08 -7.25 15.19
C GLY A 213 14.16 -7.66 14.20
N GLU A 214 15.19 -8.36 14.67
CA GLU A 214 16.25 -8.94 13.85
C GLU A 214 16.29 -10.46 14.01
N ASN A 215 16.40 -11.19 12.89
CA ASN A 215 16.31 -12.66 12.80
C ASN A 215 15.10 -13.20 13.57
N THR A 216 13.91 -12.72 13.21
CA THR A 216 12.67 -13.05 13.92
C THR A 216 11.45 -12.96 13.02
N ASN A 217 10.38 -13.60 13.47
CA ASN A 217 9.05 -13.46 12.90
C ASN A 217 8.16 -12.64 13.84
N LEU A 218 7.96 -11.36 13.53
CA LEU A 218 7.09 -10.49 14.32
C LEU A 218 5.63 -10.92 14.30
N THR A 219 5.15 -11.65 13.27
CA THR A 219 3.76 -12.14 13.25
C THR A 219 3.44 -13.08 14.42
N SER A 220 4.46 -13.73 14.97
CA SER A 220 4.32 -14.65 16.10
C SER A 220 4.13 -13.94 17.43
N PHE A 221 4.25 -12.60 17.48
CA PHE A 221 4.06 -11.87 18.73
C PHE A 221 2.67 -12.11 19.30
N ASN A 222 2.60 -12.78 20.44
CA ASN A 222 1.36 -13.06 21.14
C ASN A 222 1.58 -13.08 22.65
N ILE A 223 0.67 -12.48 23.41
CA ILE A 223 0.68 -12.52 24.87
C ILE A 223 -0.58 -13.22 25.35
N LYS A 224 -0.41 -14.19 26.25
CA LYS A 224 -1.52 -14.90 26.85
C LYS A 224 -2.49 -13.96 27.57
N ASP A 225 -3.78 -14.34 27.60
CA ASP A 225 -4.85 -13.62 28.30
C ASP A 225 -5.22 -12.24 27.71
N ILE A 226 -4.83 -11.96 26.46
CA ILE A 226 -5.32 -10.81 25.68
C ILE A 226 -6.21 -11.33 24.54
N GLN A 227 -7.50 -10.98 24.58
CA GLN A 227 -8.49 -11.53 23.65
C GLN A 227 -8.34 -11.02 22.21
N LYS A 228 -7.98 -9.74 22.04
CA LYS A 228 -7.82 -9.11 20.72
C LYS A 228 -6.45 -8.46 20.63
N GLN A 229 -5.59 -9.05 19.82
CA GLN A 229 -4.22 -8.62 19.59
C GLN A 229 -3.74 -9.12 18.23
N GLY A 230 -2.64 -8.55 17.74
CA GLY A 230 -1.98 -9.02 16.54
C GLY A 230 -0.85 -8.10 16.12
N VAL A 231 -0.18 -8.47 15.03
CA VAL A 231 0.85 -7.63 14.42
C VAL A 231 0.44 -7.29 12.99
N GLU A 232 0.52 -6.00 12.67
CA GLU A 232 0.12 -5.45 11.38
C GLU A 232 1.24 -4.63 10.74
N ALA A 233 1.05 -4.35 9.45
CA ALA A 233 1.92 -3.50 8.64
C ALA A 233 3.41 -3.88 8.72
N ILE A 234 3.68 -5.20 8.73
CA ILE A 234 5.04 -5.75 8.73
C ILE A 234 5.75 -5.37 7.43
N LYS A 235 6.96 -4.86 7.56
CA LYS A 235 7.87 -4.49 6.48
C LYS A 235 9.22 -5.14 6.69
N GLY A 236 9.88 -5.51 5.59
CA GLY A 236 11.18 -6.19 5.61
C GLY A 236 11.05 -7.71 5.54
N ASP A 237 12.19 -8.38 5.62
CA ASP A 237 12.29 -9.84 5.67
C ASP A 237 12.60 -10.31 7.10
N PHE A 238 12.59 -11.61 7.36
CA PHE A 238 12.85 -12.14 8.71
C PHE A 238 14.23 -11.81 9.28
N LYS A 239 15.22 -11.38 8.46
CA LYS A 239 16.49 -10.89 8.99
C LYS A 239 16.30 -9.54 9.68
N LYS A 240 15.43 -8.69 9.16
CA LYS A 240 15.07 -7.42 9.75
C LYS A 240 13.63 -7.01 9.42
N GLN A 241 12.77 -7.06 10.43
CA GLN A 241 11.36 -6.69 10.33
C GLN A 241 11.06 -5.44 11.15
N ASN A 242 10.14 -4.61 10.64
CA ASN A 242 9.45 -3.59 11.41
C ASN A 242 7.94 -3.86 11.31
N GLY A 243 7.20 -3.75 12.40
CA GLY A 243 5.75 -3.90 12.42
C GLY A 243 5.10 -3.23 13.63
N PHE A 244 3.78 -3.17 13.60
CA PHE A 244 2.98 -2.62 14.70
C PHE A 244 2.24 -3.74 15.40
N TYR A 245 2.59 -4.02 16.65
CA TYR A 245 1.75 -4.84 17.52
C TYR A 245 0.60 -4.00 18.06
N TYR A 246 -0.60 -4.55 18.05
CA TYR A 246 -1.76 -3.97 18.70
C TYR A 246 -2.37 -4.91 19.74
N ALA A 247 -2.98 -4.33 20.78
CA ALA A 247 -3.75 -5.07 21.77
C ALA A 247 -4.91 -4.24 22.31
N ILE A 248 -6.06 -4.87 22.52
CA ILE A 248 -7.19 -4.28 23.24
C ILE A 248 -7.07 -4.66 24.71
N LEU A 249 -6.99 -3.65 25.58
CA LEU A 249 -6.73 -3.79 27.01
C LEU A 249 -7.73 -2.98 27.82
N ASP A 250 -8.02 -3.40 29.04
CA ASP A 250 -8.79 -2.62 30.01
C ASP A 250 -8.10 -1.27 30.29
N LYS A 251 -8.85 -0.17 30.31
CA LYS A 251 -8.34 1.19 30.57
C LYS A 251 -7.64 1.37 31.91
N SER A 252 -7.92 0.50 32.89
CA SER A 252 -7.24 0.49 34.19
C SER A 252 -5.78 0.05 34.10
N LYS A 253 -5.36 -0.63 33.02
CA LYS A 253 -3.96 -1.05 32.85
C LYS A 253 -3.06 0.16 32.59
N THR A 254 -2.05 0.34 33.44
CA THR A 254 -1.04 1.40 33.31
C THR A 254 0.30 0.89 32.77
N ARG A 255 0.44 -0.42 32.61
CA ARG A 255 1.68 -1.08 32.17
C ARG A 255 1.39 -2.25 31.23
N PHE A 256 2.29 -2.42 30.28
CA PHE A 256 2.35 -3.57 29.39
C PHE A 256 3.72 -4.23 29.55
N ASP A 257 3.75 -5.42 30.15
CA ASP A 257 4.97 -6.18 30.37
C ASP A 257 4.99 -7.39 29.43
N PHE A 258 6.11 -7.63 28.76
CA PHE A 258 6.32 -8.82 27.94
C PHE A 258 7.80 -9.19 27.91
N SER A 259 8.12 -10.41 27.48
CA SER A 259 9.49 -10.88 27.33
C SER A 259 9.69 -11.60 26.01
N TYR A 260 10.91 -11.49 25.46
CA TYR A 260 11.33 -12.23 24.28
C TYR A 260 12.61 -13.01 24.56
N PHE A 261 12.85 -14.08 23.81
CA PHE A 261 14.09 -14.84 23.93
C PHE A 261 15.15 -14.29 22.98
N ASN A 262 16.30 -13.89 23.53
CA ASN A 262 17.39 -13.34 22.76
C ASN A 262 18.36 -14.44 22.31
N LEU A 263 18.54 -14.62 21.00
CA LEU A 263 19.42 -15.65 20.44
C LEU A 263 20.90 -15.44 20.77
N ASN A 264 21.34 -14.20 20.95
CA ASN A 264 22.75 -13.87 21.21
C ASN A 264 23.12 -14.14 22.67
N SER A 265 22.30 -13.67 23.61
CA SER A 265 22.53 -13.90 25.04
C SER A 265 22.01 -15.25 25.53
N LYS A 266 21.13 -15.91 24.76
CA LYS A 266 20.42 -17.15 25.11
C LYS A 266 19.59 -17.02 26.39
N GLU A 267 18.99 -15.85 26.57
CA GLU A 267 18.24 -15.49 27.78
C GLU A 267 16.95 -14.75 27.41
N LEU A 268 15.96 -14.80 28.30
CA LEU A 268 14.78 -13.96 28.21
C LEU A 268 15.11 -12.52 28.58
N LYS A 269 14.65 -11.59 27.75
CA LYS A 269 14.75 -10.15 28.01
C LYS A 269 13.36 -9.58 28.21
N ASP A 270 13.20 -8.90 29.34
CA ASP A 270 11.93 -8.32 29.75
C ASP A 270 11.79 -6.86 29.27
N PHE A 271 10.59 -6.52 28.82
CA PHE A 271 10.12 -5.18 28.58
C PHE A 271 9.02 -4.84 29.57
N SER A 272 9.03 -3.58 30.00
CA SER A 272 8.07 -3.01 30.93
C SER A 272 7.69 -1.63 30.42
N LEU A 273 6.62 -1.56 29.64
CA LEU A 273 6.19 -0.33 28.97
C LEU A 273 5.14 0.38 29.80
N LYS A 274 5.35 1.67 30.07
CA LYS A 274 4.31 2.51 30.68
C LYS A 274 3.25 2.84 29.62
N ILE A 275 1.99 2.65 29.97
CA ILE A 275 0.86 3.01 29.13
C ILE A 275 0.32 4.35 29.62
N GLU A 276 0.30 5.33 28.74
CA GLU A 276 -0.33 6.63 28.98
C GLU A 276 -1.42 6.80 27.93
N LEU A 277 -2.67 6.84 28.39
CA LEU A 277 -3.81 7.06 27.52
C LEU A 277 -3.76 8.50 27.03
N LYS A 278 -3.51 8.67 25.74
CA LYS A 278 -3.58 9.98 25.13
C LYS A 278 -5.05 10.26 24.86
N GLU A 279 -5.55 11.37 25.38
CA GLU A 279 -6.77 11.94 24.83
C GLU A 279 -6.44 12.37 23.41
N ASP A 280 -6.79 11.50 22.46
CA ASP A 280 -6.91 11.90 21.08
C ASP A 280 -8.00 12.97 21.06
N SER A 281 -7.59 14.23 21.12
CA SER A 281 -8.49 15.32 20.81
C SER A 281 -8.96 15.03 19.40
N ILE A 282 -10.16 14.48 19.27
CA ILE A 282 -10.95 14.29 18.06
C ILE A 282 -11.18 15.66 17.44
N SER A 283 -10.11 16.20 16.87
CA SER A 283 -10.14 17.24 15.89
C SER A 283 -9.83 16.51 14.61
N THR A 284 -10.90 16.02 13.98
CA THR A 284 -10.94 15.63 12.56
C THR A 284 -10.56 16.78 11.62
N GLN A 285 -10.02 17.88 12.15
CA GLN A 285 -9.61 19.08 11.44
C GLN A 285 -8.19 19.57 11.79
N SER A 286 -7.45 18.89 12.68
CA SER A 286 -6.09 19.34 13.05
C SER A 286 -5.07 19.22 11.92
N ASP A 287 -5.29 18.30 10.98
CA ASP A 287 -4.43 18.10 9.80
C ASP A 287 -4.97 18.76 8.53
N LEU A 288 -6.00 19.58 8.65
CA LEU A 288 -6.45 20.49 7.60
C LEU A 288 -5.90 21.90 7.82
N ASN A 289 -4.70 22.05 8.38
CA ASN A 289 -4.00 23.31 8.21
C ASN A 289 -3.61 23.38 6.72
N PRO A 290 -4.25 24.19 5.86
CA PRO A 290 -3.69 24.43 4.54
C PRO A 290 -2.31 25.01 4.84
N LYS A 291 -1.24 24.25 4.56
CA LYS A 291 0.12 24.81 4.61
C LYS A 291 0.04 26.14 3.90
N THR A 292 0.19 27.18 4.71
CA THR A 292 -0.05 28.57 4.35
C THR A 292 0.75 28.84 3.11
N ASN A 293 0.04 29.08 2.00
CA ASN A 293 0.33 29.99 0.88
C ASN A 293 1.76 30.13 0.30
N ASP A 294 2.76 29.36 0.73
CA ASP A 294 4.16 29.46 0.29
C ASP A 294 4.23 29.17 -1.20
N PHE A 295 3.52 28.13 -1.66
CA PHE A 295 3.49 27.78 -3.07
C PHE A 295 2.92 28.88 -3.96
N ASN A 296 1.92 29.64 -3.50
CA ASN A 296 1.38 30.74 -4.31
C ASN A 296 2.27 31.98 -4.24
N PHE A 297 2.93 32.24 -3.10
CA PHE A 297 3.99 33.24 -3.02
C PHE A 297 5.11 32.93 -4.02
N TYR A 298 5.60 31.68 -4.06
CA TYR A 298 6.60 31.25 -5.04
C TYR A 298 6.10 31.33 -6.48
N LYS A 299 4.85 30.96 -6.78
CA LYS A 299 4.25 31.16 -8.12
C LYS A 299 4.22 32.62 -8.52
N GLN A 300 3.86 33.52 -7.59
CA GLN A 300 3.81 34.93 -7.86
C GLN A 300 5.22 35.47 -8.13
N VAL A 301 6.19 35.20 -7.25
CA VAL A 301 7.59 35.59 -7.44
C VAL A 301 8.16 35.06 -8.76
N PHE A 302 7.86 33.80 -9.10
CA PHE A 302 8.26 33.20 -10.37
C PHE A 302 7.65 33.94 -11.58
N SER A 303 6.35 34.26 -11.52
CA SER A 303 5.66 34.99 -12.60
C SER A 303 6.22 36.40 -12.79
N TRP A 304 6.54 37.12 -11.71
CA TRP A 304 7.20 38.43 -11.77
C TRP A 304 8.63 38.33 -12.32
N SER A 305 9.38 37.30 -11.93
CA SER A 305 10.72 37.05 -12.46
C SER A 305 10.68 36.79 -13.97
N LEU A 306 9.75 35.94 -14.42
CA LEU A 306 9.57 35.63 -15.84
C LEU A 306 9.14 36.86 -16.64
N CYS A 307 8.26 37.70 -16.08
CA CYS A 307 7.90 39.00 -16.64
C CYS A 307 9.13 39.89 -16.81
N GLY A 308 10.02 39.95 -15.81
CA GLY A 308 11.26 40.72 -15.86
C GLY A 308 12.22 40.23 -16.94
N ILE A 309 12.40 38.90 -17.07
CA ILE A 309 13.24 38.29 -18.10
C ILE A 309 12.72 38.63 -19.50
N PHE A 310 11.40 38.50 -19.73
CA PHE A 310 10.81 38.83 -21.02
C PHE A 310 10.83 40.33 -21.32
N ALA A 311 10.69 41.19 -20.31
CA ALA A 311 10.83 42.64 -20.46
C ALA A 311 12.27 43.03 -20.86
N LEU A 312 13.29 42.45 -20.22
CA LEU A 312 14.68 42.66 -20.62
C LEU A 312 14.93 42.17 -22.04
N TRP A 313 14.42 40.99 -22.40
CA TRP A 313 14.52 40.47 -23.75
C TRP A 313 13.85 41.39 -24.79
N PHE A 314 12.69 41.96 -24.46
CA PHE A 314 12.03 42.97 -25.29
C PHE A 314 12.92 44.21 -25.47
N VAL A 315 13.51 44.75 -24.41
CA VAL A 315 14.36 45.95 -24.51
C VAL A 315 15.60 45.70 -25.37
N PHE A 316 16.30 44.57 -25.19
CA PHE A 316 17.54 44.28 -25.90
C PHE A 316 17.35 43.83 -27.35
N LYS A 317 16.28 43.08 -27.66
CA LYS A 317 16.06 42.51 -29.00
C LYS A 317 14.92 43.19 -29.76
N LYS A 318 14.19 44.13 -29.14
CA LYS A 318 13.02 44.83 -29.70
C LYS A 318 11.99 43.88 -30.34
N SER A 319 11.83 42.69 -29.74
CA SER A 319 10.97 41.63 -30.29
C SER A 319 9.53 41.76 -29.81
N TYR A 320 8.58 41.96 -30.72
CA TYR A 320 7.15 42.00 -30.39
C TYR A 320 6.62 40.68 -29.80
N VAL A 321 7.29 39.55 -30.04
CA VAL A 321 6.97 38.26 -29.40
C VAL A 321 7.26 38.32 -27.90
N ALA A 322 8.37 38.95 -27.50
CA ALA A 322 8.71 39.12 -26.08
C ALA A 322 7.68 40.01 -25.37
N LEU A 323 7.17 41.04 -26.04
CA LEU A 323 6.10 41.89 -25.50
C LEU A 323 4.80 41.09 -25.25
N GLY A 324 4.42 40.20 -26.17
CA GLY A 324 3.26 39.33 -25.98
C GLY A 324 3.40 38.41 -24.77
N LEU A 325 4.60 37.86 -24.54
CA LEU A 325 4.88 37.02 -23.38
C LEU A 325 4.87 37.79 -22.05
N VAL A 326 5.32 39.05 -22.04
CA VAL A 326 5.21 39.94 -20.86
C VAL A 326 3.74 40.12 -20.46
N ILE A 327 2.86 40.43 -21.43
CA ILE A 327 1.43 40.64 -21.16
C ILE A 327 0.79 39.36 -20.63
N LEU A 328 1.13 38.20 -21.23
CA LEU A 328 0.61 36.91 -20.79
C LEU A 328 1.04 36.56 -19.37
N ALA A 329 2.32 36.80 -19.02
CA ALA A 329 2.83 36.59 -17.66
C ALA A 329 2.15 37.52 -16.64
N LEU A 330 1.85 38.78 -17.02
CA LEU A 330 1.12 39.71 -16.17
C LEU A 330 -0.33 39.26 -15.92
N VAL A 331 -1.05 38.84 -16.97
CA VAL A 331 -2.42 38.32 -16.82
C VAL A 331 -2.44 37.08 -15.92
N ALA A 332 -1.49 36.15 -16.12
CA ALA A 332 -1.37 34.97 -15.26
C ALA A 332 -1.09 35.32 -13.79
N SER A 333 -0.28 36.36 -13.54
CA SER A 333 0.00 36.86 -12.18
C SER A 333 -1.25 37.40 -11.48
N PHE A 334 -2.09 38.16 -12.21
CA PHE A 334 -3.35 38.69 -11.67
C PHE A 334 -4.39 37.59 -11.38
N LEU A 335 -4.48 36.58 -12.24
CA LEU A 335 -5.40 35.45 -12.04
C LEU A 335 -5.01 34.55 -10.85
N GLY A 336 -3.74 34.57 -10.45
CA GLY A 336 -3.22 33.78 -9.32
C GLY A 336 -3.36 34.46 -7.95
N GLN A 337 -3.96 35.65 -7.87
CA GLN A 337 -4.06 36.39 -6.62
C GLN A 337 -5.19 35.84 -5.72
N ASN A 338 -4.83 35.35 -4.54
CA ASN A 338 -5.80 34.94 -3.53
C ASN A 338 -6.19 36.12 -2.62
N ASN A 339 -7.47 36.25 -2.31
CA ASN A 339 -8.01 37.28 -1.42
C ASN A 339 -7.92 36.86 0.06
N ILE A 340 -6.75 36.37 0.49
CA ILE A 340 -6.51 36.08 1.92
C ILE A 340 -6.12 37.38 2.61
N TYR A 341 -6.84 37.74 3.67
CA TYR A 341 -6.55 38.94 4.46
C TYR A 341 -6.81 38.70 5.94
N LYS A 342 -6.17 39.52 6.78
CA LYS A 342 -6.34 39.49 8.23
C LYS A 342 -7.57 40.30 8.65
N ALA A 343 -8.32 39.77 9.60
CA ALA A 343 -9.50 40.41 10.17
C ALA A 343 -9.55 40.18 11.68
N THR A 344 -10.26 41.06 12.37
CA THR A 344 -10.58 40.91 13.80
C THR A 344 -11.96 40.30 13.95
N LEU A 345 -12.02 39.13 14.59
CA LEU A 345 -13.25 38.48 15.01
C LEU A 345 -13.78 39.13 16.29
N LYS A 346 -15.06 39.51 16.32
CA LYS A 346 -15.72 40.07 17.52
C LYS A 346 -15.80 39.02 18.65
N ALA A 347 -15.84 39.50 19.90
CA ALA A 347 -16.09 38.62 21.04
C ALA A 347 -17.49 37.98 20.94
N GLU A 348 -17.60 36.76 21.47
CA GLU A 348 -18.81 35.90 21.49
C GLU A 348 -19.33 35.46 20.11
N SER A 349 -18.62 35.78 19.03
CA SER A 349 -18.97 35.36 17.68
C SER A 349 -19.09 33.84 17.59
N LYS A 350 -20.18 33.37 16.97
CA LYS A 350 -20.46 31.94 16.86
C LYS A 350 -19.78 31.37 15.63
N VAL A 351 -18.83 30.46 15.85
CA VAL A 351 -18.09 29.80 14.78
C VAL A 351 -18.65 28.40 14.55
N GLN A 352 -18.96 28.15 13.28
CA GLN A 352 -19.72 26.99 12.83
C GLN A 352 -18.94 26.15 11.82
N ILE A 353 -19.26 24.86 11.76
CA ILE A 353 -18.54 23.88 10.91
C ILE A 353 -18.84 24.10 9.42
N LEU A 354 -20.09 24.41 9.08
CA LEU A 354 -20.57 24.63 7.71
C LEU A 354 -21.18 26.03 7.57
N PRO A 355 -21.18 26.66 6.38
CA PRO A 355 -21.78 27.98 6.16
C PRO A 355 -23.30 27.90 5.94
N THR A 356 -24.04 27.39 6.93
CA THR A 356 -25.50 27.27 6.91
C THR A 356 -26.11 27.69 8.24
N LEU A 357 -27.38 28.11 8.25
CA LEU A 357 -28.07 28.59 9.45
C LEU A 357 -28.18 27.54 10.57
N ASN A 358 -28.31 26.26 10.21
CA ASN A 358 -28.49 25.14 11.14
C ASN A 358 -27.18 24.37 11.43
N SER A 359 -26.02 24.94 11.10
CA SER A 359 -24.75 24.27 11.37
C SER A 359 -24.44 24.25 12.87
N THR A 360 -23.83 23.16 13.32
CA THR A 360 -23.31 23.05 14.69
C THR A 360 -22.24 24.12 14.95
N HIS A 361 -22.40 24.83 16.06
CA HIS A 361 -21.41 25.76 16.58
C HIS A 361 -20.41 24.99 17.44
N PHE A 362 -19.13 25.10 17.12
CA PHE A 362 -18.08 24.37 17.83
C PHE A 362 -17.18 25.29 18.67
N TYR A 363 -17.27 26.60 18.44
CA TYR A 363 -16.44 27.57 19.14
C TYR A 363 -17.13 28.93 19.26
N SER A 364 -16.97 29.57 20.41
CA SER A 364 -17.32 30.97 20.65
C SER A 364 -16.21 31.58 21.50
N GLY A 365 -15.49 32.55 20.94
CA GLY A 365 -14.35 33.18 21.59
C GLY A 365 -14.81 34.22 22.61
N LYS A 366 -14.30 34.19 23.84
CA LYS A 366 -14.67 35.17 24.89
C LYS A 366 -14.12 36.58 24.66
N TYR A 367 -13.16 36.73 23.75
CA TYR A 367 -12.45 37.98 23.48
C TYR A 367 -12.25 38.18 21.98
N LYS A 368 -11.95 39.42 21.57
CA LYS A 368 -11.62 39.73 20.18
C LYS A 368 -10.32 39.03 19.78
N GLN A 369 -10.30 38.39 18.61
CA GLN A 369 -9.17 37.59 18.14
C GLN A 369 -8.84 37.95 16.70
N GLU A 370 -7.54 37.98 16.36
CA GLU A 370 -7.10 38.08 14.97
C GLU A 370 -7.28 36.73 14.28
N VAL A 371 -7.82 36.76 13.07
CA VAL A 371 -8.05 35.59 12.23
C VAL A 371 -7.70 35.90 10.78
N GLU A 372 -7.32 34.89 10.02
CA GLU A 372 -7.14 35.01 8.58
C GLU A 372 -8.42 34.59 7.86
N VAL A 373 -8.94 35.46 7.00
CA VAL A 373 -10.09 35.14 6.14
C VAL A 373 -9.57 34.43 4.90
N LEU A 374 -9.95 33.17 4.75
CA LEU A 374 -9.48 32.29 3.68
C LEU A 374 -10.39 32.33 2.45
N ASP A 375 -11.71 32.42 2.67
CA ASP A 375 -12.71 32.33 1.61
C ASP A 375 -14.06 32.94 2.04
N SER A 376 -14.98 33.09 1.10
CA SER A 376 -16.33 33.60 1.35
C SER A 376 -17.40 32.85 0.59
N ARG A 377 -18.50 32.53 1.27
CA ARG A 377 -19.68 31.89 0.69
C ARG A 377 -20.95 32.54 1.24
N GLY A 378 -21.60 33.35 0.40
CA GLY A 378 -22.76 34.13 0.81
C GLY A 378 -22.41 35.07 1.96
N GLU A 379 -23.19 35.02 3.04
CA GLU A 379 -22.98 35.84 4.24
C GLU A 379 -21.87 35.31 5.16
N TYR A 380 -21.32 34.13 4.87
CA TYR A 380 -20.31 33.49 5.71
C TYR A 380 -18.90 33.65 5.15
N LYS A 381 -17.95 33.86 6.05
CA LYS A 381 -16.51 33.88 5.76
C LYS A 381 -15.85 32.69 6.42
N LYS A 382 -14.97 32.02 5.69
CA LYS A 382 -14.10 30.97 6.23
C LYS A 382 -12.91 31.63 6.89
N ILE A 383 -12.68 31.31 8.15
CA ILE A 383 -11.63 31.88 8.98
C ILE A 383 -10.67 30.82 9.50
N LEU A 384 -9.41 31.20 9.67
CA LEU A 384 -8.33 30.43 10.27
C LEU A 384 -7.84 31.15 11.54
N PHE A 385 -7.83 30.42 12.65
CA PHE A 385 -7.30 30.90 13.92
C PHE A 385 -5.79 30.67 14.02
N ASN A 386 -5.12 31.46 14.87
CA ASN A 386 -3.70 31.29 15.17
C ASN A 386 -3.33 29.90 15.70
N ASN A 387 -4.28 29.16 16.28
CA ASN A 387 -4.08 27.79 16.76
C ASN A 387 -4.34 26.72 15.68
N GLY A 388 -4.48 27.12 14.40
CA GLY A 388 -4.68 26.22 13.26
C GLY A 388 -6.13 25.75 13.04
N LYS A 389 -7.06 26.12 13.93
CA LYS A 389 -8.48 25.74 13.76
C LYS A 389 -9.13 26.55 12.64
N ILE A 390 -10.03 25.91 11.89
CA ILE A 390 -10.77 26.52 10.79
C ILE A 390 -12.26 26.49 11.09
N GLY A 391 -12.98 27.54 10.72
CA GLY A 391 -14.43 27.56 10.81
C GLY A 391 -15.07 28.59 9.92
N TRP A 392 -16.40 28.62 9.90
CA TRP A 392 -17.18 29.64 9.23
C TRP A 392 -17.78 30.59 10.26
N VAL A 393 -17.79 31.87 9.94
CA VAL A 393 -18.44 32.91 10.75
C VAL A 393 -19.23 33.83 9.84
N LYS A 394 -20.26 34.50 10.36
CA LYS A 394 -20.95 35.54 9.60
C LYS A 394 -20.03 36.72 9.33
N SER A 395 -20.19 37.34 8.17
CA SER A 395 -19.38 38.48 7.73
C SER A 395 -19.53 39.68 8.67
N GLU A 396 -20.70 39.85 9.29
CA GLU A 396 -20.98 40.94 10.25
C GLU A 396 -20.14 40.85 11.54
N ASP A 397 -19.63 39.66 11.86
CA ASP A 397 -18.82 39.40 13.05
C ASP A 397 -17.32 39.66 12.83
N LEU A 398 -16.95 40.06 11.61
CA LEU A 398 -15.58 40.37 11.22
C LEU A 398 -15.42 41.88 10.98
N SER A 399 -14.33 42.43 11.51
CA SER A 399 -13.87 43.78 11.22
C SER A 399 -12.54 43.68 10.50
N LYS A 400 -12.45 44.21 9.27
CA LYS A 400 -11.20 44.19 8.49
C LYS A 400 -10.14 45.01 9.23
N ILE A 401 -8.91 44.49 9.25
CA ILE A 401 -7.73 45.17 9.82
C ILE A 401 -7.14 46.12 8.78
#